data_AF-A0A2D6FLG4-F1
#
_entry.id   AF-A0A2D6FLG4-F1
#
_cell.length_a   1.000
_cell.length_b   1.000
_cell.length_c   1.000
_cell.angle_alpha   90.00
_cell.angle_beta   90.00
_cell.angle_gamma   90.00
#
_symmetry.space_group_name_H-M   'P 1'
#
loop_
_entity.id
_entity.type
_entity.pdbx_description
1 polymer ?
#
loop_
_entity_poly.entity_id
_entity_poly.type
_entity_poly.pdbx_seq_one_letter_code
_entity_poly.pdbx_strand_id
1 'polypeptide(L)' 'MAISMLLTTNDLCSLFQVNRSTIHRWVRSGVIPKPKIYGMRSPRWTEEQIFKVIEAKEI' A
#
# COMPACT_ATOMS: atom_id res chain seq x y z
N MET A 1 9.38 19.04 7.35
CA MET A 1 8.53 18.16 8.19
C MET A 1 7.76 17.26 7.23
N ALA A 2 8.11 15.98 7.14
CA ALA A 2 7.35 15.06 6.28
C ALA A 2 6.07 14.65 7.01
N ILE A 3 4.92 15.08 6.50
CA ILE A 3 3.62 14.56 6.92
C ILE A 3 3.57 13.12 6.41
N SER A 4 3.78 12.14 7.27
CA SER A 4 3.69 10.73 6.91
C SER A 4 2.23 10.39 6.59
N MET A 5 1.85 10.45 5.31
CA MET A 5 0.50 10.12 4.88
C MET A 5 0.27 8.60 4.99
N LEU A 6 -0.88 8.24 5.58
CA LEU A 6 -1.35 6.86 5.71
C LEU A 6 -2.27 6.53 4.54
N LEU A 7 -1.74 5.81 3.57
CA LEU A 7 -2.45 5.34 2.38
C LEU A 7 -3.42 4.22 2.72
N THR A 8 -4.63 4.30 2.17
CA THR A 8 -5.63 3.24 2.16
C THR A 8 -5.43 2.29 0.97
N THR A 9 -6.17 1.18 0.98
CA THR A 9 -6.33 0.35 -0.22
C THR A 9 -6.86 1.14 -1.42
N ASN A 10 -7.71 2.16 -1.23
CA ASN A 10 -8.21 2.96 -2.35
C ASN A 10 -7.12 3.86 -2.92
N ASP A 11 -6.30 4.46 -2.07
CA ASP A 11 -5.18 5.30 -2.52
C ASP A 11 -4.18 4.46 -3.31
N LEU A 12 -3.89 3.24 -2.83
CA LEU A 12 -3.11 2.24 -3.57
C LEU A 12 -3.74 1.87 -4.92
N CYS A 13 -5.05 1.65 -4.97
CA CYS A 13 -5.74 1.38 -6.24
C CYS A 13 -5.57 2.53 -7.24
N SER A 14 -5.71 3.77 -6.78
CA SER A 14 -5.53 4.96 -7.62
C SER A 14 -4.08 5.16 -8.04
N LEU A 15 -3.12 4.90 -7.15
CA LEU A 15 -1.69 5.06 -7.41
C LEU A 15 -1.20 4.05 -8.45
N PHE A 16 -1.60 2.78 -8.30
CA PHE A 16 -1.18 1.70 -9.19
C PHE A 16 -2.13 1.47 -10.37
N GLN A 17 -3.25 2.20 -10.44
CA GLN A 17 -4.31 2.00 -11.45
C GLN A 17 -4.80 0.54 -11.51
N VAL A 18 -4.99 -0.09 -10.35
CA VAL A 18 -5.45 -1.48 -10.23
C VAL A 18 -6.65 -1.61 -9.30
N ASN A 19 -7.36 -2.73 -9.41
CA ASN A 19 -8.47 -3.06 -8.53
C ASN A 19 -8.01 -3.52 -7.14
N ARG A 20 -8.90 -3.37 -6.15
CA ARG A 20 -8.66 -3.79 -4.75
C ARG A 20 -8.23 -5.26 -4.65
N SER A 21 -8.79 -6.14 -5.47
CA SER A 21 -8.44 -7.56 -5.51
C SER A 21 -6.97 -7.78 -5.90
N THR A 22 -6.42 -6.96 -6.80
CA THR A 22 -4.99 -6.98 -7.16
C THR A 22 -4.14 -6.53 -6.00
N ILE A 23 -4.50 -5.46 -5.28
CA ILE A 23 -3.78 -5.02 -4.08
C ILE A 23 -3.77 -6.13 -3.02
N HIS A 24 -4.91 -6.73 -2.71
CA HIS A 24 -4.98 -7.84 -1.75
C HIS A 24 -4.16 -9.05 -2.20
N ARG A 25 -4.15 -9.36 -3.50
CA ARG A 25 -3.32 -10.43 -4.08
C ARG A 25 -1.83 -10.10 -3.91
N TRP A 26 -1.41 -8.88 -4.22
CA TRP A 26 -0.04 -8.42 -4.09
C TRP A 26 0.46 -8.40 -2.65
N VAL A 27 -0.40 -8.07 -1.69
CA VAL A 27 -0.09 -8.18 -0.26
C VAL A 27 0.10 -9.65 0.14
N ARG A 28 -0.74 -10.56 -0.36
CA ARG A 28 -0.60 -12.01 -0.10
C ARG A 28 0.63 -12.61 -0.77
N SER A 29 0.98 -12.15 -1.96
CA SER A 29 2.16 -12.61 -2.72
C SER A 29 3.46 -11.94 -2.28
N GLY A 30 3.42 -11.00 -1.33
CA GLY A 30 4.61 -10.30 -0.83
C GLY A 30 5.17 -9.23 -1.79
N VAL A 31 4.40 -8.81 -2.80
CA VAL A 31 4.79 -7.70 -3.69
C VAL A 31 4.65 -6.36 -2.97
N ILE A 32 3.55 -6.18 -2.24
CA ILE A 32 3.34 -5.04 -1.35
C ILE A 32 3.50 -5.53 0.09
N PRO A 33 4.13 -4.75 0.99
CA PRO A 33 4.24 -5.12 2.40
C PRO A 33 2.86 -5.28 3.06
N LYS A 34 2.80 -6.05 4.14
CA LYS A 34 1.57 -6.18 4.92
C LYS A 34 1.17 -4.80 5.49
N PRO A 35 -0.11 -4.43 5.42
CA PRO A 35 -0.58 -3.18 6.01
C PRO A 35 -0.39 -3.19 7.52
N LYS A 36 -0.19 -2.00 8.09
CA LYS A 36 -0.43 -1.78 9.51
C LYS A 36 -1.93 -1.58 9.72
N ILE A 37 -2.51 -2.27 10.70
CA ILE A 37 -3.92 -2.10 11.03
C ILE A 37 -4.03 -0.94 12.01
N TYR A 38 -4.78 0.10 11.62
CA TYR A 38 -5.13 1.21 12.51
C TYR A 38 -6.60 1.07 12.91
N GLY A 39 -6.88 1.18 14.22
CA GLY A 39 -8.22 0.99 14.76
C GLY A 39 -8.77 -0.42 14.52
N MET A 40 -10.10 -0.55 14.42
CA MET A 40 -10.78 -1.84 14.44
C MET A 40 -10.44 -2.71 13.21
N ARG A 41 -10.44 -2.13 11.98
CA ARG A 41 -10.28 -2.89 10.72
C ARG A 41 -9.75 -2.06 9.53
N SER A 42 -8.98 -1.00 9.76
CA SER A 42 -8.51 -0.15 8.67
C SER A 42 -7.05 -0.43 8.33
N PRO A 43 -6.76 -1.25 7.29
CA PRO A 43 -5.39 -1.45 6.82
C PRO A 43 -4.87 -0.13 6.22
N ARG A 44 -3.69 0.29 6.66
CA ARG A 44 -2.98 1.44 6.12
C ARG A 44 -1.52 1.11 5.82
N TRP A 45 -0.98 1.84 4.86
CA TRP A 45 0.43 1.82 4.51
C TRP A 45 1.01 3.22 4.67
N THR A 46 2.24 3.31 5.12
CA THR A 46 2.97 4.57 5.07
C THR A 46 3.47 4.80 3.65
N GLU A 47 3.46 6.05 3.17
CA GLU A 47 4.04 6.39 1.87
C GLU A 47 5.44 5.80 1.67
N GLU A 48 6.36 5.94 2.64
CA GLU A 48 7.72 5.38 2.53
C GLU A 48 7.75 3.88 2.22
N GLN A 49 6.80 3.10 2.74
CA GLN A 49 6.73 1.67 2.45
C GLN A 49 6.34 1.42 1.00
N ILE A 50 5.43 2.23 0.46
CA ILE A 50 4.95 2.09 -0.92
C ILE A 50 5.97 2.62 -1.91
N PHE A 51 6.61 3.76 -1.64
CA PHE A 51 7.70 4.27 -2.45
C PHE A 51 8.87 3.28 -2.54
N LYS A 52 9.23 2.62 -1.43
CA LYS A 52 10.23 1.55 -1.48
C LYS A 52 9.85 0.38 -2.37
N VAL A 53 8.55 0.06 -2.50
CA VAL A 53 8.09 -0.99 -3.41
C VAL A 53 8.22 -0.55 -4.86
N ILE A 54 7.84 0.70 -5.16
CA ILE A 54 7.96 1.30 -6.50
C ILE A 54 9.43 1.38 -6.93
N GLU A 55 10.33 1.72 -6.00
CA GLU A 55 11.77 1.77 -6.25
C GLU A 55 12.38 0.37 -6.37
N ALA A 56 11.99 -0.57 -5.51
CA ALA A 56 12.55 -1.94 -5.51
C ALA A 56 12.02 -2.81 -6.64
N LYS A 57 10.85 -2.49 -7.20
CA LYS A 57 10.25 -3.17 -8.34
C LYS A 57 9.74 -2.08 -9.27
N GLU A 58 10.40 -1.90 -10.42
CA GLU A 58 9.85 -1.13 -11.54
C GLU A 58 8.58 -1.84 -12.06
N ILE A 59 7.45 -1.62 -11.37
CA ILE A 59 6.11 -2.15 -11.69
C ILE A 59 5.33 -1.09 -12.44
#